data_AF-G3LLJ4-F1
#
_entry.id   AF-G3LLJ4-F1
#
_cell.length_a   1.000
_cell.length_b   1.000
_cell.length_c   1.000
_cell.angle_alpha   90.00
_cell.angle_beta   90.00
_cell.angle_gamma   90.00
#
_symmetry.space_group_name_H-M   'P 1'
#
loop_
_entity.id
_entity.type
_entity.pdbx_description
1 polymer ?
#
loop_
_entity_poly.entity_id
_entity_poly.type
_entity_poly.pdbx_seq_one_letter_code
_entity_poly.pdbx_strand_id
1 'polypeptide(L)'
;LQRQLEEAEKNLTSFRQSGQSLLREEVTDFDIAEIVSKWTGIPLSNLQQSEREKLVMLEQVLHNRVIGQDIAVKSVADAVRRSRAGLSDPNRPIASFMFMGPTGVGKTELAKALAGYLFNTENAIVRIDMSEYMEKFSVSRLIGAP
;
A
#
# COMPACT_ATOMS: atom_id res chain seq x y z
N LEU A 1 39.89 -23.99 -15.36
CA LEU A 1 39.19 -23.09 -14.42
C LEU A 1 39.54 -21.62 -14.67
N GLN A 2 40.67 -21.05 -14.22
CA GLN A 2 41.00 -19.64 -14.50
C GLN A 2 41.08 -19.28 -15.98
N ARG A 3 41.75 -20.13 -16.77
CA ARG A 3 41.88 -19.95 -18.23
C ARG A 3 40.52 -20.04 -18.97
N GLN A 4 39.59 -20.83 -18.43
CA GLN A 4 38.24 -20.99 -18.97
C GLN A 4 37.34 -19.80 -18.60
N LEU A 5 37.55 -19.21 -17.42
CA LEU A 5 36.88 -17.97 -17.02
C LEU A 5 37.34 -16.79 -17.89
N GLU A 6 38.64 -16.66 -18.14
CA GLU A 6 39.18 -15.60 -19.00
C GLU A 6 38.73 -15.73 -20.46
N GLU A 7 38.63 -16.95 -21.00
CA GLU A 7 38.07 -17.18 -22.33
C GLU A 7 36.57 -16.86 -22.39
N ALA A 8 35.81 -17.26 -21.36
CA ALA A 8 34.38 -16.95 -21.29
C ALA A 8 34.12 -15.44 -21.19
N GLU A 9 34.90 -14.71 -20.37
CA GLU A 9 34.82 -13.25 -20.27
C GLU A 9 35.19 -12.56 -21.58
N LYS A 10 36.26 -12.98 -22.25
CA LYS A 10 36.65 -12.41 -23.56
C LYS A 10 35.59 -12.65 -24.62
N ASN A 11 34.98 -13.83 -24.65
CA ASN A 11 33.91 -14.18 -25.57
C ASN A 11 32.63 -13.36 -25.28
N LEU A 12 32.31 -13.12 -24.00
CA LEU A 12 31.21 -12.22 -23.62
C LEU A 12 31.47 -10.77 -24.07
N THR A 13 32.71 -10.30 -23.91
CA THR A 13 33.08 -8.92 -24.21
C THR A 13 33.05 -8.64 -25.71
N SER A 14 33.51 -9.58 -26.53
CA SER A 14 33.45 -9.50 -28.00
C SER A 14 32.01 -9.62 -28.53
N PHE A 15 31.17 -10.40 -27.87
CA PHE A 15 29.74 -10.52 -28.19
C PHE A 15 28.94 -9.26 -27.81
N ARG A 16 29.31 -8.55 -26.72
CA ARG A 16 28.75 -7.23 -26.37
C ARG A 16 29.08 -6.14 -27.41
N GLN A 17 30.28 -6.17 -28.00
CA GLN A 17 30.73 -5.17 -28.99
C GLN A 17 30.14 -5.36 -30.40
N SER A 18 29.65 -6.55 -30.75
CA SER A 18 29.13 -6.86 -32.09
C SER A 18 27.72 -6.31 -32.36
N GLY A 19 27.07 -5.67 -31.38
CA GLY A 19 25.73 -5.10 -31.53
C GLY A 19 24.60 -6.14 -31.71
N GLN A 20 24.91 -7.44 -31.65
CA GLN A 20 23.94 -8.55 -31.76
C GLN A 20 23.27 -8.92 -30.42
N SER A 21 23.59 -8.22 -29.34
CA SER A 21 22.93 -8.42 -28.05
C SER A 21 21.54 -7.76 -28.05
N LEU A 22 20.57 -8.46 -28.65
CA LEU A 22 19.13 -8.21 -28.43
C LEU A 22 18.67 -8.68 -27.03
N LEU A 23 19.54 -9.42 -26.31
CA LEU A 23 19.28 -9.98 -25.00
C LEU A 23 19.94 -9.12 -23.93
N ARG A 24 19.12 -8.39 -23.17
CA ARG A 24 19.55 -7.75 -21.93
C ARG A 24 19.83 -8.84 -20.89
N GLU A 25 21.11 -9.09 -20.61
CA GLU A 25 21.54 -10.14 -19.66
C GLU A 25 21.40 -9.73 -18.18
N GLU A 26 21.15 -8.45 -17.91
CA GLU A 26 21.00 -7.92 -16.55
C GLU A 26 19.52 -7.69 -16.22
N VAL A 27 19.08 -8.33 -15.13
CA VAL A 27 17.76 -8.12 -14.53
C VAL A 27 17.83 -6.91 -13.60
N THR A 28 16.90 -5.98 -13.76
CA THR A 28 16.76 -4.78 -12.92
C THR A 28 15.55 -4.87 -12.01
N ASP A 29 15.49 -4.00 -11.00
CA ASP A 29 14.32 -3.86 -10.12
C ASP A 29 13.03 -3.58 -10.90
N PHE A 30 13.13 -2.93 -12.06
CA PHE A 30 12.01 -2.68 -12.96
C PHE A 30 11.43 -3.98 -13.52
N ASP A 31 12.29 -4.91 -13.94
CA ASP A 31 11.89 -6.19 -14.52
C ASP A 31 11.18 -7.06 -13.47
N ILE A 32 11.69 -7.06 -12.23
CA ILE A 32 11.04 -7.73 -11.10
C ILE A 32 9.67 -7.11 -10.81
N ALA A 33 9.61 -5.78 -10.73
CA ALA A 33 8.38 -5.07 -10.42
C ALA A 33 7.30 -5.26 -11.50
N GLU A 34 7.68 -5.38 -12.79
CA GLU A 34 6.74 -5.66 -13.87
C GLU A 34 6.08 -7.05 -13.73
N ILE A 35 6.87 -8.07 -13.40
CA ILE A 35 6.36 -9.42 -13.17
C ILE A 35 5.45 -9.47 -11.94
N VAL A 36 5.87 -8.86 -10.83
CA VAL A 36 5.06 -8.78 -9.59
C VAL A 36 3.76 -8.02 -9.85
N SER A 37 3.81 -6.92 -10.61
CA SER A 37 2.63 -6.16 -11.03
C SER A 37 1.64 -7.03 -11.82
N LYS A 38 2.11 -7.79 -12.81
CA LYS A 38 1.26 -8.70 -13.60
C LYS A 38 0.61 -9.79 -12.75
N TRP A 39 1.32 -10.34 -11.75
CA TRP A 39 0.79 -11.38 -10.88
C TRP A 39 -0.20 -10.85 -9.85
N THR A 40 0.07 -9.68 -9.27
CA THR A 40 -0.72 -9.10 -8.17
C THR A 40 -1.84 -8.19 -8.65
N GLY A 41 -1.77 -7.71 -9.90
CA GLY A 41 -2.65 -6.66 -10.43
C GLY A 41 -2.36 -5.26 -9.89
N ILE A 42 -1.30 -5.07 -9.10
CA ILE A 42 -0.93 -3.76 -8.55
C ILE A 42 -0.16 -2.98 -9.62
N PRO A 43 -0.53 -1.75 -9.99
CA PRO A 43 0.15 -0.97 -11.03
C PRO A 43 1.64 -0.76 -10.76
N LEU A 44 2.47 -0.83 -11.80
CA LEU A 44 3.93 -0.66 -11.70
C LEU A 44 4.34 0.69 -11.10
N SER A 45 3.61 1.76 -11.45
CA SER A 45 3.81 3.10 -10.87
C SER A 45 3.65 3.10 -9.35
N ASN A 46 2.76 2.26 -8.81
CA ASN A 46 2.51 2.16 -7.38
C ASN A 46 3.60 1.37 -6.64
N LEU A 47 4.32 0.48 -7.35
CA LEU A 47 5.45 -0.29 -6.83
C LEU A 47 6.74 0.53 -6.81
N GLN A 48 6.90 1.48 -7.74
CA GLN A 48 8.08 2.34 -7.84
C GLN A 48 8.04 3.57 -6.91
N GLN A 49 6.85 4.03 -6.53
CA GLN A 49 6.71 5.17 -5.63
C GLN A 49 7.18 4.81 -4.22
N SER A 50 8.04 5.65 -3.62
CA SER A 50 8.50 5.39 -2.25
C SER A 50 7.34 5.52 -1.25
N GLU A 51 7.34 4.67 -0.23
CA GLU A 51 6.34 4.73 0.86
C GLU A 51 6.36 6.10 1.54
N ARG A 52 7.53 6.73 1.64
CA ARG A 52 7.70 8.06 2.22
C ARG A 52 6.98 9.14 1.42
N GLU A 53 7.12 9.14 0.09
CA GLU A 53 6.42 10.10 -0.78
C GLU A 53 4.90 9.91 -0.71
N LYS A 54 4.44 8.66 -0.60
CA LYS A 54 3.01 8.39 -0.39
C LYS A 54 2.50 9.06 0.90
N LEU A 55 3.24 8.92 1.99
CA LEU A 55 2.81 9.48 3.28
C LEU A 55 2.81 11.01 3.33
N VAL A 56 3.70 11.66 2.58
CA VAL A 56 3.71 13.14 2.46
C VAL A 56 2.44 13.63 1.76
N MET A 57 2.03 12.96 0.69
CA MET A 57 0.87 13.37 -0.12
C MET A 57 -0.48 12.89 0.43
N LEU A 58 -0.49 12.06 1.47
CA LEU A 58 -1.69 11.40 2.01
C LEU A 58 -2.87 12.36 2.23
N GLU A 59 -2.65 13.45 2.96
CA GLU A 59 -3.69 14.43 3.29
C GLU A 59 -4.30 15.08 2.03
N GLN A 60 -3.45 15.50 1.10
CA GLN A 60 -3.87 16.06 -0.18
C GLN A 60 -4.69 15.06 -1.01
N VAL A 61 -4.26 13.79 -1.02
CA VAL A 61 -4.96 12.73 -1.75
C VAL A 61 -6.33 12.43 -1.13
N LEU A 62 -6.43 12.42 0.19
CA LEU A 62 -7.72 12.24 0.88
C LEU A 62 -8.68 13.39 0.57
N HIS A 63 -8.20 14.64 0.50
CA HIS A 63 -9.01 15.80 0.16
C HIS A 63 -9.55 15.80 -1.28
N ASN A 64 -8.96 15.04 -2.20
CA ASN A 64 -9.52 14.87 -3.54
C ASN A 64 -10.89 14.16 -3.52
N ARG A 65 -11.22 13.45 -2.43
CA ARG A 65 -12.48 12.72 -2.25
C ARG A 65 -13.33 13.23 -1.10
N VAL A 66 -12.68 13.69 -0.03
CA VAL A 66 -13.36 14.20 1.17
C VAL A 66 -13.27 15.72 1.17
N ILE A 67 -14.40 16.36 0.88
CA ILE A 67 -14.52 17.82 0.85
C ILE A 67 -14.65 18.36 2.27
N GLY A 68 -13.78 19.30 2.64
CA GLY A 68 -13.68 19.85 3.99
C GLY A 68 -13.20 18.79 4.99
N GLN A 69 -13.73 18.83 6.22
CA GLN A 69 -13.34 17.92 7.31
C GLN A 69 -11.83 17.98 7.64
N ASP A 70 -11.20 19.14 7.47
CA ASP A 70 -9.74 19.33 7.53
C ASP A 70 -9.11 18.74 8.79
N ILE A 71 -9.76 18.93 9.95
CA ILE A 71 -9.28 18.38 11.23
C ILE A 71 -9.28 16.85 11.22
N ALA A 72 -10.34 16.23 10.69
CA ALA A 72 -10.45 14.77 10.63
C ALA A 72 -9.44 14.18 9.65
N VAL A 73 -9.33 14.75 8.45
CA VAL A 73 -8.39 14.31 7.41
C VAL A 73 -6.95 14.43 7.92
N LYS A 74 -6.58 15.58 8.47
CA LYS A 74 -5.25 15.81 9.05
C LYS A 74 -4.94 14.85 10.20
N SER A 75 -5.89 14.63 11.11
CA SER A 75 -5.71 13.70 12.24
C SER A 75 -5.46 12.27 11.78
N VAL A 76 -6.16 11.82 10.74
CA VAL A 76 -5.94 10.52 10.11
C VAL A 76 -4.56 10.45 9.48
N ALA A 77 -4.19 11.46 8.68
CA ALA A 77 -2.90 11.50 8.01
C ALA A 77 -1.72 11.47 9.02
N ASP A 78 -1.80 12.26 10.09
CA ASP A 78 -0.76 12.31 11.12
C ASP A 78 -0.61 11.00 11.88
N ALA A 79 -1.71 10.31 12.20
CA ALA A 79 -1.62 9.02 12.88
C ALA A 79 -0.95 7.95 12.02
N VAL A 80 -1.29 7.91 10.72
CA VAL A 80 -0.69 6.98 9.76
C VAL A 80 0.81 7.29 9.60
N ARG A 81 1.19 8.57 9.45
CA ARG A 81 2.60 8.99 9.37
C ARG A 81 3.39 8.55 10.62
N ARG A 82 2.85 8.79 11.83
CA ARG A 82 3.51 8.39 13.10
C ARG A 82 3.74 6.89 13.18
N SER A 83 2.73 6.09 12.82
CA SER A 83 2.84 4.64 12.85
C SER A 83 3.88 4.13 11.86
N ARG A 84 3.91 4.66 10.64
CA ARG A 84 4.89 4.27 9.63
C ARG A 84 6.31 4.75 9.95
N ALA A 85 6.45 5.83 10.72
CA ALA A 85 7.74 6.27 11.25
C ALA A 85 8.24 5.44 12.45
N GLY A 86 7.49 4.42 12.90
CA GLY A 86 7.85 3.60 14.06
C GLY A 86 7.74 4.33 15.40
N LEU A 87 7.06 5.47 15.44
CA LEU A 87 6.86 6.29 16.64
C LEU A 87 5.64 5.85 17.47
N SER A 88 4.86 4.88 16.98
CA SER A 88 3.70 4.32 17.66
C SER A 88 4.07 3.08 18.47
N ASP A 89 3.37 2.87 19.58
CA ASP A 89 3.46 1.64 20.38
C ASP A 89 3.10 0.40 19.51
N PRO A 90 3.99 -0.60 19.39
CA PRO A 90 3.74 -1.79 18.58
C PRO A 90 2.57 -2.64 19.10
N ASN A 91 2.16 -2.49 20.37
CA ASN A 91 1.02 -3.20 20.94
C ASN A 91 -0.33 -2.50 20.71
N ARG A 92 -0.34 -1.37 19.99
CA ARG A 92 -1.56 -0.61 19.70
C ARG A 92 -1.84 -0.58 18.20
N PRO A 93 -3.13 -0.46 17.80
CA PRO A 93 -3.46 -0.20 16.40
C PRO A 93 -2.76 1.06 15.88
N ILE A 94 -2.49 1.08 14.57
CA ILE A 94 -1.95 2.24 13.84
C ILE A 94 -2.64 3.54 14.26
N ALA A 95 -3.97 3.49 14.31
CA ALA A 95 -4.81 4.56 14.82
C ALA A 95 -6.17 4.00 15.28
N SER A 96 -6.80 4.69 16.23
CA SER A 96 -8.18 4.45 16.62
C SER A 96 -8.93 5.78 16.57
N PHE A 97 -10.03 5.80 15.81
CA PHE A 97 -10.82 7.00 15.57
C PHE A 97 -12.30 6.74 15.84
N MET A 98 -12.98 7.76 16.36
CA MET A 98 -14.42 7.81 16.45
C MET A 98 -14.92 8.98 15.60
N PHE A 99 -15.51 8.69 14.46
CA PHE A 99 -16.09 9.71 13.58
C PHE A 99 -17.55 9.98 13.96
N MET A 100 -17.84 11.18 14.44
CA MET A 100 -19.20 11.59 14.85
C MET A 100 -19.77 12.61 13.86
N GLY A 101 -21.09 12.57 13.63
CA GLY A 101 -21.80 13.55 12.81
C GLY A 101 -22.96 12.94 12.01
N PRO A 102 -23.70 13.75 11.22
CA PRO A 102 -24.82 13.30 10.39
C PRO A 102 -24.42 12.29 9.30
N THR A 103 -25.37 11.54 8.75
CA THR A 103 -25.12 10.69 7.58
C THR A 103 -24.74 11.54 6.35
N GLY A 104 -23.99 10.96 5.41
CA GLY A 104 -23.61 11.64 4.17
C GLY A 104 -22.42 12.61 4.25
N VAL A 105 -21.94 12.99 5.44
CA VAL A 105 -20.83 13.97 5.61
C VAL A 105 -19.42 13.44 5.30
N GLY A 106 -19.29 12.21 4.79
CA GLY A 106 -18.00 11.67 4.34
C GLY A 106 -17.24 10.77 5.34
N LYS A 107 -17.86 10.36 6.46
CA LYS A 107 -17.20 9.43 7.44
C LYS A 107 -16.74 8.12 6.80
N THR A 108 -17.64 7.43 6.10
CA THR A 108 -17.32 6.17 5.41
C THR A 108 -16.43 6.42 4.20
N GLU A 109 -16.59 7.58 3.54
CA GLU A 109 -15.78 7.94 2.38
C GLU A 109 -14.31 8.15 2.76
N LEU A 110 -14.04 8.77 3.90
CA LEU A 110 -12.68 8.92 4.43
C LEU A 110 -12.02 7.56 4.68
N ALA A 111 -12.75 6.59 5.23
CA ALA A 111 -12.24 5.22 5.40
C ALA A 111 -11.93 4.55 4.05
N LYS A 112 -12.81 4.72 3.05
CA LYS A 112 -12.63 4.18 1.69
C LYS A 112 -11.44 4.81 0.98
N ALA A 113 -11.34 6.13 1.01
CA ALA A 113 -10.22 6.87 0.44
C ALA A 113 -8.89 6.44 1.07
N LEU A 114 -8.87 6.27 2.41
CA LEU A 114 -7.70 5.78 3.12
C LEU A 114 -7.31 4.35 2.70
N ALA A 115 -8.28 3.44 2.61
CA ALA A 115 -8.03 2.06 2.19
C ALA A 115 -7.53 1.99 0.73
N GLY A 116 -8.19 2.73 -0.16
CA GLY A 116 -7.79 2.86 -1.56
C GLY A 116 -6.36 3.38 -1.70
N TYR A 117 -5.94 4.30 -0.84
CA TYR A 117 -4.60 4.85 -0.89
C TYR A 117 -3.53 3.93 -0.27
N LEU A 118 -3.79 3.37 0.91
CA LEU A 118 -2.79 2.56 1.63
C LEU A 118 -2.65 1.15 1.06
N PHE A 119 -3.74 0.57 0.55
CA PHE A 119 -3.79 -0.82 0.11
C PHE A 119 -4.07 -0.97 -1.40
N ASN A 120 -4.10 0.15 -2.14
CA ASN A 120 -4.46 0.19 -3.57
C ASN A 120 -5.86 -0.38 -3.87
N THR A 121 -6.73 -0.52 -2.87
CA THR A 121 -8.10 -1.03 -3.05
C THR A 121 -9.01 -0.58 -1.90
N GLU A 122 -10.22 -0.15 -2.24
CA GLU A 122 -11.24 0.16 -1.23
C GLU A 122 -11.80 -1.11 -0.57
N ASN A 123 -11.68 -2.25 -1.24
CA ASN A 123 -12.18 -3.53 -0.75
C ASN A 123 -11.35 -4.09 0.42
N ALA A 124 -10.22 -3.45 0.75
CA ALA A 124 -9.45 -3.76 1.95
C ALA A 124 -10.18 -3.34 3.25
N ILE A 125 -11.31 -2.64 3.15
CA ILE A 125 -12.13 -2.32 4.32
C ILE A 125 -12.87 -3.56 4.80
N VAL A 126 -12.57 -3.96 6.05
CA VAL A 126 -13.42 -4.88 6.80
C VAL A 126 -14.55 -4.08 7.44
N ARG A 127 -15.78 -4.27 6.97
CA ARG A 127 -16.97 -3.58 7.48
C ARG A 127 -17.73 -4.48 8.45
N ILE A 128 -17.98 -3.98 9.66
CA ILE A 128 -18.83 -4.63 10.66
C ILE A 128 -20.03 -3.72 10.89
N ASP A 129 -21.24 -4.21 10.57
CA ASP A 129 -22.47 -3.46 10.83
C ASP A 129 -22.88 -3.63 12.29
N MET A 130 -22.61 -2.63 13.11
CA MET A 130 -22.91 -2.65 14.54
C MET A 130 -24.41 -2.73 14.85
N SER A 131 -25.28 -2.40 13.90
CA SER A 131 -26.73 -2.54 14.05
C SER A 131 -27.15 -4.01 14.17
N GLU A 132 -26.36 -4.93 13.64
CA GLU A 132 -26.58 -6.37 13.76
C GLU A 132 -26.18 -6.94 15.13
N TYR A 133 -25.51 -6.14 15.97
CA TYR A 133 -24.92 -6.58 17.24
C TYR A 133 -25.70 -6.12 18.49
N MET A 134 -26.98 -5.75 18.34
CA MET A 134 -27.79 -5.23 19.46
C MET A 134 -28.22 -6.32 20.45
N GLU A 135 -28.34 -7.57 20.00
CA GLU A 135 -28.81 -8.68 20.84
C GLU A 135 -27.66 -9.41 21.53
N LYS A 136 -27.87 -9.92 22.75
CA LYS A 136 -26.81 -10.57 23.54
C LYS A 136 -26.13 -11.74 22.80
N PHE A 137 -26.88 -12.50 22.00
CA PHE A 137 -26.37 -13.68 21.27
C PHE A 137 -25.61 -13.30 20.00
N SER A 138 -25.88 -12.12 19.42
CA SER A 138 -25.25 -11.66 18.18
C SER A 138 -23.74 -11.44 18.32
N VAL A 139 -23.26 -11.17 19.54
CA VAL A 139 -21.83 -10.99 19.87
C VAL A 139 -20.99 -12.21 19.47
N SER A 140 -21.55 -13.42 19.53
CA SER A 140 -20.87 -14.66 19.12
C SER A 140 -20.39 -14.63 17.66
N ARG A 141 -21.01 -13.83 16.78
CA ARG A 141 -20.55 -13.65 15.40
C ARG A 141 -19.21 -12.92 15.30
N LEU A 142 -18.88 -12.09 16.29
CA LEU A 142 -17.64 -11.32 16.32
C LEU A 142 -16.52 -12.04 17.09
N ILE A 143 -16.86 -12.66 18.22
CA ILE A 143 -15.87 -13.29 19.12
C ILE A 143 -15.72 -14.80 18.90
N GLY A 144 -16.60 -15.41 18.10
CA GLY A 144 -16.72 -16.85 17.94
C GLY A 144 -17.80 -17.45 18.85
N ALA A 145 -18.30 -18.63 18.47
CA ALA A 145 -19.14 -19.42 19.36
C ALA A 145 -18.31 -19.83 20.60
N PRO A 146 -18.90 -19.83 21.81
CA PRO A 146 -18.23 -20.25 23.02
C PRO A 146 -17.75 -21.70 22.96
#